data_AF-A0A943ZJD1-F1
#
_entry.id   AF-A0A943ZJD1-F1
#
_cell.length_a   1.000
_cell.length_b   1.000
_cell.length_c   1.000
_cell.angle_alpha   90.00
_cell.angle_beta   90.00
_cell.angle_gamma   90.00
#
_symmetry.space_group_name_H-M   'P 1'
#
loop_
_entity.id
_entity.type
_entity.pdbx_description
1 polymer ?
#
loop_
_entity_poly.entity_id
_entity_poly.type
_entity_poly.pdbx_seq_one_letter_code
_entity_poly.pdbx_strand_id
1 'polypeptide(L)'
;SAPYGCQQVYGDCQSKCEVAYPDNCHKQNAVSIPSNASCSSYYSDCSSKCSAWKCDSGYVKSGNACVTAVRVGSILYGDGTVADSLVTGKMPIGIVFDTGRRLAVALTCVGSNGKEGCVPVLWSSSCYNTSLEYFAINGAKAYEPSGCSKGFCRKGNWFLPDLEKLITLYNAKSSVNVSLEKITFPKVELIAYGYWSSTETSSGVWLKNMSNGNERNSNKCYGDRGYIRPMIYY
;
A
#
# COMPACT_ATOMS: atom_id res chain seq x y z
N SER A 1 49.41 -29.88 15.46
CA SER A 1 48.79 -28.54 15.52
C SER A 1 47.28 -28.71 15.36
N ALA A 2 46.45 -28.04 16.17
CA ALA A 2 45.00 -28.03 16.06
C ALA A 2 44.55 -26.64 15.55
N PRO A 3 44.44 -26.44 14.22
CA PRO A 3 44.34 -25.11 13.61
C PRO A 3 43.09 -24.32 14.01
N TYR A 4 42.01 -25.00 14.41
CA TYR A 4 40.74 -24.38 14.80
C TYR A 4 40.49 -24.44 16.32
N GLY A 5 41.46 -24.91 17.10
CA GLY A 5 41.33 -25.14 18.53
C GLY A 5 40.97 -26.58 18.90
N CYS A 6 40.88 -26.84 20.20
CA CYS A 6 40.67 -28.16 20.74
C CYS A 6 39.25 -28.35 21.28
N GLN A 7 38.59 -29.42 20.84
CA GLN A 7 37.27 -29.82 21.30
C GLN A 7 37.36 -30.68 22.57
N GLN A 8 38.35 -31.55 22.65
CA GLN A 8 38.59 -32.43 23.80
C GLN A 8 40.09 -32.58 24.04
N VAL A 9 40.51 -32.39 25.29
CA VAL A 9 41.90 -32.60 25.73
C VAL A 9 42.06 -33.97 26.38
N TYR A 10 43.28 -34.50 26.37
CA TYR A 10 43.58 -35.76 27.04
C TYR A 10 43.41 -35.63 28.56
N GLY A 11 42.81 -36.67 29.18
CA GLY A 11 42.56 -36.68 30.62
C GLY A 11 43.83 -36.68 31.49
N ASP A 12 44.92 -37.26 30.98
CA ASP A 12 46.24 -37.31 31.62
C ASP A 12 47.14 -36.10 31.26
N CYS A 13 46.75 -35.27 30.28
CA CYS A 13 47.54 -34.11 29.86
C CYS A 13 46.68 -33.03 29.18
N GLN A 14 46.23 -32.03 29.94
CA GLN A 14 45.35 -30.97 29.44
C GLN A 14 45.98 -30.06 28.37
N SER A 15 47.31 -30.06 28.22
CA SER A 15 47.99 -29.30 27.16
C SER A 15 47.99 -30.03 25.81
N LYS A 16 47.54 -31.28 25.74
CA LYS A 16 47.45 -32.05 24.49
C LYS A 16 46.00 -32.16 24.04
N CYS A 17 45.79 -31.84 22.76
CA CYS A 17 44.49 -31.99 22.14
C CYS A 17 44.28 -33.42 21.65
N GLU A 18 43.22 -34.07 22.13
CA GLU A 18 42.78 -35.40 21.72
C GLU A 18 41.86 -35.32 20.50
N VAL A 19 40.85 -34.45 20.55
CA VAL A 19 39.92 -34.18 19.46
C VAL A 19 39.98 -32.70 19.08
N ALA A 20 40.43 -32.40 17.87
CA ALA A 20 40.46 -31.04 17.33
C ALA A 20 39.13 -30.70 16.65
N TYR A 21 38.74 -29.41 16.68
CA TYR A 21 37.61 -28.97 15.87
C TYR A 21 37.93 -29.10 14.37
N PRO A 22 36.99 -29.59 13.56
CA PRO A 22 37.21 -29.76 12.12
C PRO A 22 37.28 -28.41 11.38
N ASP A 23 36.56 -27.40 11.87
CA ASP A 23 36.49 -26.05 11.32
C ASP A 23 36.14 -25.01 12.41
N ASN A 24 36.00 -23.74 12.03
CA ASN A 24 35.56 -22.67 12.92
C ASN A 24 34.03 -22.62 13.12
N CYS A 25 33.24 -23.57 12.57
CA CYS A 25 31.78 -23.57 12.73
C CYS A 25 31.34 -23.56 14.18
N HIS A 26 32.11 -24.17 15.08
CA HIS A 26 31.82 -24.18 16.52
C HIS A 26 31.76 -22.78 17.16
N LYS A 27 32.40 -21.77 16.54
CA LYS A 27 32.38 -20.37 17.02
C LYS A 27 31.24 -19.55 16.43
N GLN A 28 30.63 -20.02 15.33
CA GLN A 28 29.62 -19.27 14.61
C GLN A 28 28.21 -19.60 15.09
N ASN A 29 27.32 -18.62 15.09
CA ASN A 29 25.88 -18.82 15.32
C ASN A 29 25.12 -18.57 14.02
N ALA A 30 24.32 -19.54 13.60
CA ALA A 30 23.48 -19.41 12.42
C ALA A 30 22.37 -18.39 12.69
N VAL A 31 22.11 -17.50 11.74
CA VAL A 31 20.97 -16.59 11.82
C VAL A 31 19.65 -17.38 11.75
N SER A 32 18.66 -16.97 12.54
CA SER A 32 17.31 -17.51 12.42
C SER A 32 16.67 -16.98 11.14
N ILE A 33 16.32 -17.89 10.23
CA ILE A 33 15.67 -17.57 8.96
C ILE A 33 14.16 -17.59 9.17
N PRO A 34 13.45 -16.46 8.99
CA PRO A 34 12.00 -16.43 9.13
C PRO A 34 11.29 -17.13 7.96
N SER A 35 9.98 -17.32 8.06
CA SER A 35 9.17 -17.78 6.92
C SER A 35 9.29 -16.82 5.72
N ASN A 36 9.21 -17.37 4.51
CA ASN A 36 9.37 -16.64 3.24
C ASN A 36 10.73 -15.95 3.08
N ALA A 37 11.76 -16.57 3.66
CA ALA A 37 13.14 -16.16 3.51
C ALA A 37 14.03 -17.36 3.24
N SER A 38 15.13 -17.07 2.57
CA SER A 38 16.18 -18.04 2.26
C SER A 38 17.53 -17.50 2.71
N CYS A 39 18.45 -18.42 3.05
CA CYS A 39 19.81 -18.03 3.33
C CYS A 39 20.43 -17.33 2.11
N SER A 40 20.99 -16.14 2.32
CA SER A 40 21.65 -15.37 1.27
C SER A 40 23.16 -15.46 1.33
N SER A 41 23.72 -15.84 2.49
CA SER A 41 25.15 -15.84 2.74
C SER A 41 25.50 -16.83 3.86
N TYR A 42 26.65 -17.48 3.75
CA TYR A 42 27.19 -18.38 4.77
C TYR A 42 28.49 -17.80 5.34
N TYR A 43 28.91 -18.24 6.52
CA TYR A 43 30.21 -17.84 7.06
C TYR A 43 31.34 -18.42 6.20
N SER A 44 32.36 -17.61 5.90
CA SER A 44 33.49 -18.03 5.07
C SER A 44 34.30 -19.17 5.69
N ASP A 45 34.30 -19.24 7.02
CA ASP A 45 34.97 -20.27 7.83
C ASP A 45 33.97 -21.33 8.37
N CYS A 46 32.71 -21.27 7.92
CA CYS A 46 31.67 -22.24 8.25
C CYS A 46 30.52 -22.24 7.21
N SER A 47 30.66 -23.07 6.17
CA SER A 47 29.71 -23.13 5.05
C SER A 47 28.33 -23.70 5.42
N SER A 48 28.20 -24.38 6.56
CA SER A 48 26.94 -24.97 7.03
C SER A 48 26.05 -23.99 7.80
N LYS A 49 26.59 -22.85 8.26
CA LYS A 49 25.85 -21.87 9.06
C LYS A 49 25.56 -20.62 8.24
N CYS A 50 24.28 -20.29 8.15
CA CYS A 50 23.83 -19.07 7.50
C CYS A 50 24.28 -17.84 8.29
N SER A 51 24.92 -16.89 7.63
CA SER A 51 25.37 -15.62 8.21
C SER A 51 24.42 -14.46 7.89
N ALA A 52 23.67 -14.57 6.79
CA ALA A 52 22.64 -13.61 6.42
C ALA A 52 21.53 -14.26 5.60
N TRP A 53 20.32 -13.73 5.69
CA TRP A 53 19.17 -14.17 4.91
C TRP A 53 18.56 -13.02 4.12
N LYS A 54 17.83 -13.37 3.06
CA LYS A 54 17.01 -12.45 2.26
C LYS A 54 15.59 -12.99 2.14
N CYS A 55 14.63 -12.10 1.97
CA CYS A 55 13.27 -12.50 1.67
C CYS A 55 13.19 -13.16 0.29
N ASP A 56 12.30 -14.13 0.18
CA ASP A 56 11.98 -14.79 -1.08
C ASP A 56 11.29 -13.80 -2.04
N SER A 57 11.25 -14.15 -3.32
CA SER A 57 10.57 -13.34 -4.33
C SER A 57 9.11 -13.11 -3.93
N GLY A 58 8.67 -11.86 -3.97
CA GLY A 58 7.32 -11.48 -3.53
C GLY A 58 7.25 -10.97 -2.09
N TYR A 59 8.35 -11.00 -1.34
CA TYR A 59 8.41 -10.54 0.04
C TYR A 59 9.48 -9.47 0.26
N VAL A 60 9.26 -8.62 1.27
CA VAL A 60 10.20 -7.57 1.70
C VAL A 60 10.46 -7.69 3.19
N LYS A 61 11.68 -7.29 3.60
CA LYS A 61 12.11 -7.39 4.99
C LYS A 61 11.37 -6.37 5.86
N SER A 62 10.75 -6.85 6.93
CA SER A 62 10.13 -6.05 7.98
C SER A 62 10.63 -6.54 9.34
N GLY A 63 11.62 -5.84 9.89
CA GLY A 63 12.34 -6.31 11.08
C GLY A 63 12.99 -7.68 10.85
N ASN A 64 12.63 -8.65 11.70
CA ASN A 64 13.10 -10.04 11.62
C ASN A 64 12.14 -10.97 10.86
N ALA A 65 11.25 -10.42 10.03
CA ALA A 65 10.30 -11.19 9.23
C ALA A 65 10.31 -10.75 7.76
N CYS A 66 9.75 -11.60 6.90
CA CYS A 66 9.43 -11.29 5.51
C CYS A 66 7.93 -11.17 5.34
N VAL A 67 7.48 -9.99 4.93
CA VAL A 67 6.06 -9.67 4.69
C VAL A 67 5.82 -9.53 3.20
N THR A 68 4.59 -9.79 2.76
CA THR A 68 4.21 -9.65 1.35
C THR A 68 4.57 -8.25 0.84
N ALA A 69 5.27 -8.21 -0.30
CA ALA A 69 5.63 -6.96 -0.94
C ALA A 69 4.37 -6.26 -1.42
N VAL A 70 4.14 -5.02 -0.97
CA VAL A 70 3.03 -4.21 -1.46
C VAL A 70 3.39 -3.63 -2.82
N ARG A 71 2.48 -3.79 -3.79
CA ARG A 71 2.64 -3.39 -5.19
C ARG A 71 1.48 -2.51 -5.62
N VAL A 72 1.66 -1.79 -6.73
CA VAL A 72 0.53 -1.16 -7.42
C VAL A 72 -0.46 -2.25 -7.80
N GLY A 73 -1.73 -2.06 -7.43
CA GLY A 73 -2.80 -3.04 -7.57
C GLY A 73 -3.03 -3.90 -6.32
N SER A 74 -2.18 -3.89 -5.29
CA SER A 74 -2.48 -4.62 -4.06
C SER A 74 -3.77 -4.09 -3.40
N ILE A 75 -4.50 -4.97 -2.73
CA ILE A 75 -5.79 -4.70 -2.09
C ILE A 75 -5.55 -4.28 -0.65
N LEU A 76 -6.03 -3.09 -0.28
CA LEU A 76 -6.04 -2.57 1.08
C LEU A 76 -7.33 -3.00 1.79
N TYR A 77 -7.20 -3.50 3.01
CA TYR A 77 -8.30 -3.93 3.87
C TYR A 77 -8.50 -2.97 5.04
N GLY A 78 -9.73 -2.93 5.58
CA GLY A 78 -10.06 -2.00 6.67
C GLY A 78 -9.39 -2.29 8.02
N ASP A 79 -8.73 -3.43 8.15
CA ASP A 79 -7.87 -3.78 9.29
C ASP A 79 -6.42 -3.25 9.15
N GLY A 80 -6.11 -2.59 8.02
CA GLY A 80 -4.78 -2.06 7.69
C GLY A 80 -3.86 -3.05 6.99
N THR A 81 -4.30 -4.30 6.78
CA THR A 81 -3.52 -5.27 6.01
C THR A 81 -3.62 -4.99 4.51
N VAL A 82 -2.62 -5.46 3.77
CA VAL A 82 -2.55 -5.36 2.31
C VAL A 82 -2.20 -6.72 1.72
N ALA A 83 -2.85 -7.11 0.63
CA ALA A 83 -2.57 -8.39 -0.05
C ALA A 83 -2.71 -8.26 -1.58
N ASP A 84 -2.02 -9.12 -2.32
CA ASP A 84 -2.06 -9.12 -3.80
C ASP A 84 -3.29 -9.86 -4.38
N SER A 85 -4.01 -10.58 -3.52
CA SER A 85 -5.22 -11.33 -3.86
C SER A 85 -6.31 -11.14 -2.80
N LEU A 86 -7.54 -11.50 -3.17
CA LEU A 86 -8.69 -11.40 -2.28
C LEU A 86 -8.52 -12.40 -1.12
N VAL A 87 -8.63 -11.90 0.11
CA VAL A 87 -8.53 -12.72 1.32
C VAL A 87 -9.94 -13.00 1.84
N THR A 88 -10.29 -14.28 1.95
CA THR A 88 -11.60 -14.71 2.47
C THR A 88 -11.86 -14.15 3.86
N GLY A 89 -13.07 -13.63 4.08
CA GLY A 89 -13.48 -13.08 5.38
C GLY A 89 -12.97 -11.67 5.68
N LYS A 90 -12.20 -11.04 4.79
CA LYS A 90 -11.81 -9.63 4.91
C LYS A 90 -12.59 -8.74 3.95
N MET A 91 -12.83 -7.49 4.36
CA MET A 91 -13.46 -6.48 3.50
C MET A 91 -12.40 -5.55 2.89
N PRO A 92 -12.19 -5.61 1.56
CA PRO A 92 -11.42 -4.61 0.83
C PRO A 92 -12.02 -3.21 1.04
N ILE A 93 -11.16 -2.20 1.12
CA ILE A 93 -11.57 -0.79 1.20
C ILE A 93 -10.89 0.10 0.15
N GLY A 94 -9.82 -0.39 -0.47
CA GLY A 94 -9.14 0.36 -1.52
C GLY A 94 -8.13 -0.48 -2.30
N ILE A 95 -7.64 0.10 -3.39
CA ILE A 95 -6.55 -0.46 -4.20
C ILE A 95 -5.35 0.47 -4.11
N VAL A 96 -4.18 -0.08 -3.82
CA VAL A 96 -2.91 0.64 -3.78
C VAL A 96 -2.56 1.09 -5.19
N PHE A 97 -2.27 2.38 -5.37
CA PHE A 97 -1.85 2.93 -6.67
C PHE A 97 -0.50 3.65 -6.63
N ASP A 98 0.00 3.99 -5.43
CA ASP A 98 1.34 4.55 -5.23
C ASP A 98 1.94 3.94 -3.96
N THR A 99 2.91 3.05 -4.15
CA THR A 99 3.58 2.33 -3.06
C THR A 99 4.62 3.20 -2.33
N GLY A 100 5.22 4.17 -3.03
CA GLY A 100 6.23 5.07 -2.46
C GLY A 100 5.62 6.05 -1.47
N ARG A 101 4.42 6.54 -1.77
CA ARG A 101 3.64 7.43 -0.88
C ARG A 101 2.61 6.70 -0.02
N ARG A 102 2.52 5.38 -0.16
CA ARG A 102 1.53 4.52 0.53
C ARG A 102 0.10 5.04 0.38
N LEU A 103 -0.31 5.24 -0.88
CA LEU A 103 -1.65 5.71 -1.23
C LEU A 103 -2.51 4.61 -1.84
N ALA A 104 -3.77 4.58 -1.42
CA ALA A 104 -4.80 3.75 -1.99
C ALA A 104 -6.01 4.59 -2.44
N VAL A 105 -6.69 4.14 -3.48
CA VAL A 105 -7.93 4.71 -3.99
C VAL A 105 -9.11 3.88 -3.49
N ALA A 106 -10.22 4.53 -3.11
CA ALA A 106 -11.44 3.86 -2.73
C ALA A 106 -11.96 2.93 -3.85
N LEU A 107 -12.72 1.90 -3.48
CA LEU A 107 -13.30 0.93 -4.43
C LEU A 107 -14.41 1.52 -5.30
N THR A 108 -15.02 2.61 -4.85
CA THR A 108 -16.11 3.29 -5.53
C THR A 108 -16.00 4.81 -5.38
N CYS A 109 -16.81 5.54 -6.16
CA CYS A 109 -16.99 6.98 -6.01
C CYS A 109 -18.17 7.32 -5.09
N VAL A 110 -18.10 8.50 -4.51
CA VAL A 110 -19.08 9.00 -3.52
C VAL A 110 -19.74 10.29 -3.98
N GLY A 111 -20.91 10.58 -3.40
CA GLY A 111 -21.56 11.89 -3.49
C GLY A 111 -21.06 12.89 -2.45
N SER A 112 -21.64 14.09 -2.43
CA SER A 112 -21.26 15.19 -1.51
C SER A 112 -21.49 14.88 -0.03
N ASN A 113 -22.31 13.88 0.28
CA ASN A 113 -22.55 13.39 1.64
C ASN A 113 -21.66 12.20 2.04
N GLY A 114 -20.71 11.80 1.18
CA GLY A 114 -19.81 10.67 1.41
C GLY A 114 -20.45 9.30 1.18
N LYS A 115 -21.71 9.23 0.72
CA LYS A 115 -22.34 7.94 0.37
C LYS A 115 -21.86 7.47 -1.00
N GLU A 116 -21.62 6.17 -1.08
CA GLU A 116 -21.28 5.47 -2.32
C GLU A 116 -22.42 5.55 -3.34
N GLY A 117 -22.07 5.51 -4.63
CA GLY A 117 -23.06 5.52 -5.73
C GLY A 117 -22.67 6.38 -6.92
N CYS A 118 -21.49 7.01 -6.90
CA CYS A 118 -20.94 7.73 -8.05
C CYS A 118 -21.91 8.77 -8.63
N VAL A 119 -22.46 9.63 -7.78
CA VAL A 119 -23.28 10.76 -8.25
C VAL A 119 -22.33 11.94 -8.50
N PRO A 120 -22.24 12.48 -9.73
CA PRO A 120 -21.39 13.63 -10.00
C PRO A 120 -21.95 14.87 -9.32
N VAL A 121 -21.08 15.65 -8.67
CA VAL A 121 -21.44 16.83 -7.89
C VAL A 121 -20.83 18.09 -8.48
N LEU A 122 -21.44 19.24 -8.16
CA LEU A 122 -20.75 20.52 -8.29
C LEU A 122 -19.52 20.54 -7.38
N TRP A 123 -18.53 21.36 -7.71
CA TRP A 123 -17.33 21.51 -6.88
C TRP A 123 -17.64 22.22 -5.55
N SER A 124 -18.33 23.37 -5.61
CA SER A 124 -18.65 24.22 -4.46
C SER A 124 -19.93 25.06 -4.69
N SER A 125 -20.48 25.64 -3.62
CA SER A 125 -21.60 26.59 -3.65
C SER A 125 -21.17 28.07 -3.83
N SER A 126 -19.87 28.32 -4.06
CA SER A 126 -19.21 29.65 -3.96
C SER A 126 -19.82 30.78 -4.77
N CYS A 127 -20.65 30.49 -5.77
CA CYS A 127 -21.15 31.48 -6.73
C CYS A 127 -22.60 31.89 -6.50
N TYR A 128 -23.30 31.28 -5.54
CA TYR A 128 -24.71 31.60 -5.27
C TYR A 128 -25.13 31.41 -3.80
N ASN A 129 -24.20 31.03 -2.92
CA ASN A 129 -24.45 30.92 -1.48
C ASN A 129 -23.44 31.77 -0.70
N THR A 130 -23.92 32.52 0.28
CA THR A 130 -23.09 33.30 1.21
C THR A 130 -22.36 32.41 2.22
N SER A 131 -22.89 31.21 2.52
CA SER A 131 -22.19 30.16 3.26
C SER A 131 -21.50 29.21 2.29
N LEU A 132 -20.17 29.28 2.27
CA LEU A 132 -19.34 28.52 1.34
C LEU A 132 -19.29 27.04 1.72
N GLU A 133 -19.74 26.18 0.80
CA GLU A 133 -19.66 24.72 0.91
C GLU A 133 -18.83 24.14 -0.21
N TYR A 134 -17.89 23.25 0.13
CA TYR A 134 -17.05 22.53 -0.82
C TYR A 134 -17.54 21.09 -0.96
N PHE A 135 -18.55 20.87 -1.79
CA PHE A 135 -19.22 19.58 -1.95
C PHE A 135 -18.26 18.42 -2.25
N ALA A 136 -17.27 18.63 -3.13
CA ALA A 136 -16.31 17.59 -3.50
C ALA A 136 -15.39 17.20 -2.33
N ILE A 137 -14.87 18.19 -1.61
CA ILE A 137 -14.00 17.98 -0.45
C ILE A 137 -14.80 17.35 0.70
N ASN A 138 -16.00 17.86 0.96
CA ASN A 138 -16.89 17.36 2.01
C ASN A 138 -17.31 15.91 1.74
N GLY A 139 -17.61 15.55 0.49
CA GLY A 139 -17.95 14.18 0.13
C GLY A 139 -16.80 13.21 0.42
N ALA A 140 -15.56 13.57 0.05
CA ALA A 140 -14.41 12.73 0.35
C ALA A 140 -14.14 12.61 1.85
N LYS A 141 -14.17 13.71 2.60
CA LYS A 141 -14.01 13.71 4.06
C LYS A 141 -15.14 12.95 4.78
N ALA A 142 -16.34 12.95 4.20
CA ALA A 142 -17.49 12.29 4.79
C ALA A 142 -17.54 10.77 4.53
N TYR A 143 -16.71 10.26 3.63
CA TYR A 143 -16.64 8.85 3.29
C TYR A 143 -16.07 8.02 4.44
N GLU A 144 -16.73 6.90 4.73
CA GLU A 144 -16.22 5.81 5.55
C GLU A 144 -16.71 4.48 4.93
N PRO A 145 -15.82 3.59 4.46
CA PRO A 145 -16.22 2.31 3.91
C PRO A 145 -16.76 1.40 5.02
N SER A 146 -17.79 0.61 4.70
CA SER A 146 -18.39 -0.36 5.64
C SER A 146 -17.41 -1.36 6.22
N GLY A 147 -16.34 -1.68 5.47
CA GLY A 147 -15.26 -2.57 5.90
C GLY A 147 -14.26 -1.96 6.88
N CYS A 148 -14.39 -0.69 7.26
CA CYS A 148 -13.42 -0.04 8.13
C CYS A 148 -13.45 -0.55 9.58
N SER A 149 -12.35 -1.15 10.03
CA SER A 149 -12.22 -1.69 11.38
C SER A 149 -11.15 -1.01 12.23
N LYS A 150 -10.28 -0.18 11.63
CA LYS A 150 -9.21 0.57 12.30
C LYS A 150 -9.36 2.08 12.15
N GLY A 151 -8.71 2.83 13.03
CA GLY A 151 -8.80 4.29 13.06
C GLY A 151 -8.43 4.96 11.75
N PHE A 152 -7.42 4.45 11.03
CA PHE A 152 -6.89 5.09 9.81
C PHE A 152 -7.94 5.22 8.70
N CYS A 153 -8.90 4.29 8.57
CA CYS A 153 -9.89 4.30 7.50
C CYS A 153 -11.21 4.96 7.87
N ARG A 154 -11.31 5.55 9.06
CA ARG A 154 -12.52 6.24 9.54
C ARG A 154 -12.78 7.51 8.74
N LYS A 155 -14.04 7.97 8.80
CA LYS A 155 -14.47 9.28 8.29
C LYS A 155 -13.50 10.38 8.72
N GLY A 156 -13.16 11.27 7.80
CA GLY A 156 -12.21 12.36 8.00
C GLY A 156 -10.76 12.03 7.60
N ASN A 157 -10.38 10.75 7.51
CA ASN A 157 -9.04 10.36 7.03
C ASN A 157 -8.98 10.16 5.51
N TRP A 158 -10.14 9.99 4.87
CA TRP A 158 -10.26 9.99 3.42
C TRP A 158 -10.24 11.42 2.91
N PHE A 159 -9.55 11.64 1.79
CA PHE A 159 -9.38 12.96 1.22
C PHE A 159 -9.68 12.98 -0.27
N LEU A 160 -10.04 14.16 -0.75
CA LEU A 160 -10.15 14.44 -2.17
C LEU A 160 -8.73 14.68 -2.71
N PRO A 161 -8.27 13.91 -3.72
CA PRO A 161 -6.91 14.02 -4.20
C PRO A 161 -6.62 15.32 -4.95
N ASP A 162 -5.38 15.77 -4.93
CA ASP A 162 -4.89 16.79 -5.87
C ASP A 162 -4.70 16.21 -7.28
N LEU A 163 -4.43 17.09 -8.24
CA LEU A 163 -4.26 16.72 -9.65
C LEU A 163 -3.07 15.78 -9.86
N GLU A 164 -1.97 15.96 -9.14
CA GLU A 164 -0.79 15.08 -9.24
C GLU A 164 -1.16 13.64 -8.87
N LYS A 165 -1.87 13.44 -7.75
CA LYS A 165 -2.32 12.12 -7.32
C LYS A 165 -3.29 11.49 -8.32
N LEU A 166 -4.16 12.27 -8.96
CA LEU A 166 -5.03 11.75 -10.03
C LEU A 166 -4.25 11.37 -11.30
N ILE A 167 -3.19 12.10 -11.64
CA ILE A 167 -2.27 11.73 -12.74
C ILE A 167 -1.57 10.42 -12.41
N THR A 168 -1.04 10.27 -11.19
CA THR A 168 -0.43 9.01 -10.72
C THR A 168 -1.43 7.86 -10.78
N LEU A 169 -2.67 8.08 -10.32
CA LEU A 169 -3.73 7.08 -10.39
C LEU A 169 -4.05 6.69 -11.85
N TYR A 170 -4.11 7.66 -12.77
CA TYR A 170 -4.34 7.38 -14.19
C TYR A 170 -3.24 6.50 -14.80
N ASN A 171 -1.98 6.75 -14.44
CA ASN A 171 -0.85 5.92 -14.91
C ASN A 171 -0.90 4.50 -14.33
N ALA A 172 -1.45 4.32 -13.12
CA ALA A 172 -1.66 3.02 -12.48
C ALA A 172 -3.00 2.35 -12.85
N LYS A 173 -3.85 3.00 -13.66
CA LYS A 173 -5.25 2.63 -13.92
C LYS A 173 -5.44 1.19 -14.38
N SER A 174 -4.58 0.69 -15.27
CA SER A 174 -4.69 -0.68 -15.78
C SER A 174 -4.53 -1.72 -14.66
N SER A 175 -3.47 -1.61 -13.85
CA SER A 175 -3.24 -2.46 -12.69
C SER A 175 -4.33 -2.32 -11.64
N VAL A 176 -4.83 -1.10 -11.41
CA VAL A 176 -5.93 -0.86 -10.47
C VAL A 176 -7.22 -1.54 -10.96
N ASN A 177 -7.59 -1.41 -12.24
CA ASN A 177 -8.79 -2.04 -12.79
C ASN A 177 -8.70 -3.56 -12.77
N VAL A 178 -7.54 -4.15 -13.09
CA VAL A 178 -7.33 -5.62 -12.95
C VAL A 178 -7.58 -6.09 -11.52
N SER A 179 -7.16 -5.32 -10.53
CA SER A 179 -7.44 -5.67 -9.13
C SER A 179 -8.89 -5.41 -8.72
N LEU A 180 -9.51 -4.35 -9.24
CA LEU A 180 -10.94 -4.12 -9.07
C LEU A 180 -11.73 -5.30 -9.65
N GLU A 181 -11.40 -5.84 -10.83
CA GLU A 181 -12.06 -7.00 -11.45
C GLU A 181 -12.14 -8.23 -10.51
N LYS A 182 -11.14 -8.43 -9.65
CA LYS A 182 -11.09 -9.53 -8.65
C LYS A 182 -12.04 -9.33 -7.47
N ILE A 183 -12.51 -8.11 -7.22
CA ILE A 183 -13.36 -7.77 -6.07
C ILE A 183 -14.83 -8.06 -6.41
N THR A 184 -15.52 -8.79 -5.54
CA THR A 184 -16.96 -9.13 -5.68
C THR A 184 -17.89 -8.17 -4.94
N PHE A 185 -17.33 -7.27 -4.14
CA PHE A 185 -18.05 -6.20 -3.42
C PHE A 185 -18.39 -5.03 -4.36
N PRO A 186 -19.29 -4.10 -3.95
CA PRO A 186 -19.55 -2.88 -4.71
C PRO A 186 -18.25 -2.17 -5.08
N LYS A 187 -18.03 -2.05 -6.39
CA LYS A 187 -16.83 -1.46 -6.98
C LYS A 187 -17.21 -0.72 -8.25
N VAL A 188 -16.37 0.25 -8.62
CA VAL A 188 -16.49 0.98 -9.87
C VAL A 188 -15.12 1.12 -10.49
N GLU A 189 -14.97 0.66 -11.73
CA GLU A 189 -13.75 0.78 -12.52
C GLU A 189 -13.43 2.24 -12.90
N LEU A 190 -12.15 2.52 -13.13
CA LEU A 190 -11.66 3.83 -13.52
C LEU A 190 -11.71 4.02 -15.05
N ILE A 191 -12.90 3.96 -15.67
CA ILE A 191 -13.02 3.95 -17.15
C ILE A 191 -13.86 5.07 -17.78
N ALA A 192 -14.75 5.73 -17.04
CA ALA A 192 -15.77 6.60 -17.67
C ALA A 192 -15.87 8.02 -17.11
N TYR A 193 -15.18 8.33 -16.00
CA TYR A 193 -15.52 9.51 -15.20
C TYR A 193 -14.41 10.55 -15.14
N GLY A 194 -14.83 11.82 -15.18
CA GLY A 194 -14.02 12.97 -14.79
C GLY A 194 -14.04 13.14 -13.28
N TYR A 195 -12.90 12.93 -12.63
CA TYR A 195 -12.79 13.02 -11.18
C TYR A 195 -12.25 14.37 -10.75
N TRP A 196 -12.95 14.96 -9.80
CA TRP A 196 -12.57 16.22 -9.18
C TRP A 196 -11.24 16.10 -8.44
N SER A 197 -10.41 17.16 -8.52
CA SER A 197 -9.20 17.30 -7.72
C SER A 197 -9.30 18.47 -6.75
N SER A 198 -8.51 18.47 -5.68
CA SER A 198 -8.31 19.62 -4.79
C SER A 198 -7.43 20.72 -5.37
N THR A 199 -7.02 20.63 -6.63
CA THR A 199 -6.16 21.62 -7.28
C THR A 199 -7.02 22.69 -7.94
N GLU A 200 -7.07 23.86 -7.32
CA GLU A 200 -7.84 25.02 -7.79
C GLU A 200 -6.97 26.04 -8.53
N THR A 201 -7.61 26.82 -9.38
CA THR A 201 -7.10 28.09 -9.92
C THR A 201 -7.94 29.24 -9.37
N SER A 202 -7.64 30.47 -9.78
CA SER A 202 -8.45 31.65 -9.40
C SER A 202 -9.91 31.49 -9.84
N SER A 203 -10.15 31.00 -11.05
CA SER A 203 -11.48 30.90 -11.66
C SER A 203 -12.07 29.50 -11.74
N GLY A 204 -11.26 28.45 -11.55
CA GLY A 204 -11.67 27.08 -11.82
C GLY A 204 -11.04 26.04 -10.91
N VAL A 205 -11.34 24.78 -11.20
CA VAL A 205 -10.81 23.61 -10.51
C VAL A 205 -10.47 22.54 -11.53
N TRP A 206 -9.37 21.82 -11.30
CA TRP A 206 -8.94 20.77 -12.20
C TRP A 206 -9.67 19.45 -11.93
N LEU A 207 -9.97 18.74 -13.01
CA LEU A 207 -10.41 17.35 -13.00
C LEU A 207 -9.54 16.50 -13.93
N LYS A 208 -9.41 15.22 -13.60
CA LYS A 208 -8.75 14.21 -14.44
C LYS A 208 -9.79 13.27 -15.03
N ASN A 209 -9.85 13.19 -16.36
CA ASN A 209 -10.71 12.24 -17.04
C ASN A 209 -10.02 10.87 -17.10
N MET A 210 -10.60 9.86 -16.44
CA MET A 210 -10.02 8.52 -16.39
C MET A 210 -10.28 7.69 -17.66
N SER A 211 -11.15 8.16 -18.56
CA SER A 211 -11.39 7.52 -19.86
C SER A 211 -10.23 7.77 -20.83
N ASN A 212 -9.89 9.04 -21.04
CA ASN A 212 -8.91 9.47 -22.06
C ASN A 212 -7.63 10.10 -21.49
N GLY A 213 -7.56 10.32 -20.18
CA GLY A 213 -6.38 10.90 -19.52
C GLY A 213 -6.31 12.42 -19.58
N ASN A 214 -7.28 13.12 -20.16
CA ASN A 214 -7.21 14.57 -20.25
C ASN A 214 -7.41 15.24 -18.89
N GLU A 215 -6.60 16.26 -18.60
CA GLU A 215 -6.86 17.25 -17.56
C GLU A 215 -7.79 18.34 -18.11
N ARG A 216 -8.78 18.73 -17.32
CA ARG A 216 -9.68 19.85 -17.67
C ARG A 216 -9.80 20.81 -16.50
N ASN A 217 -9.64 22.10 -16.77
CA ASN A 217 -9.99 23.15 -15.82
C ASN A 217 -11.47 23.50 -16.02
N SER A 218 -12.25 23.40 -14.96
CA SER A 218 -13.71 23.52 -14.98
C SER A 218 -14.21 24.55 -13.97
N ASN A 219 -15.43 25.02 -14.19
CA ASN A 219 -16.05 25.99 -13.28
C ASN A 219 -16.33 25.40 -11.90
N LYS A 220 -16.10 26.19 -10.85
CA LYS A 220 -16.23 25.76 -9.45
C LYS A 220 -17.66 25.51 -8.95
N CYS A 221 -18.67 25.94 -9.69
CA CYS A 221 -20.03 26.07 -9.16
C CYS A 221 -21.12 26.11 -10.25
N TYR A 222 -20.77 26.37 -11.51
CA TYR A 222 -21.73 26.49 -12.63
C TYR A 222 -21.54 25.36 -13.63
N GLY A 223 -22.62 24.59 -13.86
CA GLY A 223 -22.79 23.65 -14.97
C GLY A 223 -21.93 22.38 -14.92
N ASP A 224 -20.64 22.50 -14.64
CA ASP A 224 -19.70 21.39 -14.62
C ASP A 224 -19.86 20.55 -13.35
N ARG A 225 -20.02 19.24 -13.53
CA ARG A 225 -20.07 18.25 -12.45
C ARG A 225 -18.98 17.20 -12.65
N GLY A 226 -18.44 16.73 -11.54
CA GLY A 226 -17.37 15.75 -11.49
C GLY A 226 -17.59 14.76 -10.36
N TYR A 227 -16.93 13.62 -10.47
CA TYR A 227 -17.05 12.52 -9.53
C TYR A 227 -16.03 12.67 -8.41
N ILE A 228 -16.36 12.19 -7.22
CA ILE A 228 -15.46 12.15 -6.07
C ILE A 228 -14.94 10.73 -5.94
N ARG A 229 -13.63 10.52 -6.08
CA ARG A 229 -12.99 9.25 -5.74
C ARG A 229 -12.04 9.46 -4.57
N PRO A 230 -12.47 9.13 -3.33
CA PRO A 230 -11.64 9.35 -2.16
C PRO A 230 -10.33 8.56 -2.23
N MET A 231 -9.26 9.14 -1.70
CA MET A 231 -7.98 8.49 -1.50
C MET A 231 -7.60 8.50 -0.02
N ILE A 232 -6.66 7.62 0.35
CA ILE A 232 -6.23 7.42 1.73
C ILE A 232 -4.75 7.06 1.80
N TYR A 233 -4.10 7.47 2.89
CA TYR A 233 -2.79 6.98 3.31
C TYR A 233 -2.94 5.76 4.22
N TYR A 234 -2.16 4.71 3.99
CA TYR A 234 -2.25 3.45 4.76
C TYR A 234 -0.89 2.96 5.26
#